data_AF-A0A9X9PYZ6-F1
#
_entry.id   AF-A0A9X9PYZ6-F1
#
_cell.length_a   1.000
_cell.length_b   1.000
_cell.length_c   1.000
_cell.angle_alpha   90.00
_cell.angle_beta   90.00
_cell.angle_gamma   90.00
#
_symmetry.space_group_name_H-M   'P 1'
#
loop_
_entity.id
_entity.type
_entity.pdbx_description
1 polymer ?
#
loop_
_entity_poly.entity_id
_entity_poly.type
_entity_poly.pdbx_seq_one_letter_code
_entity_poly.pdbx_strand_id
1 'polypeptide(L)'
;MKLLRVLVLIAFPFSCFAGSGCPLLEEVINKTIDPQVSMDEYQNLVRPYYTSIPDSEEAMRQLKQCFLSQSSETLSNAAQLSNMIYESKWCAMF
;
A
#
# COMPACT_ATOMS: atom_id res chain seq x y z
N MET A 1 1.10 0.38 40.74
CA MET A 1 0.23 -0.21 39.70
C MET A 1 -0.76 0.77 39.04
N LYS A 2 -0.74 2.09 39.34
CA LYS A 2 -1.57 3.09 38.63
C LYS A 2 -0.90 3.56 37.33
N LEU A 3 0.40 3.82 37.36
CA LEU A 3 1.18 4.27 36.21
C LEU A 3 1.16 3.28 35.03
N LEU A 4 1.30 1.98 35.30
CA LEU A 4 1.24 0.95 34.27
C LEU A 4 -0.12 0.92 33.55
N ARG A 5 -1.23 1.10 34.29
CA ARG A 5 -2.57 1.14 33.71
C ARG A 5 -2.79 2.38 32.85
N VAL A 6 -2.25 3.53 33.26
CA VAL A 6 -2.30 4.78 32.49
C VAL A 6 -1.49 4.64 31.19
N LEU A 7 -0.30 4.03 31.24
CA LEU A 7 0.52 3.79 30.04
C LEU A 7 -0.16 2.84 29.04
N VAL A 8 -0.79 1.76 29.53
CA VAL A 8 -1.54 0.82 28.68
C VAL A 8 -2.75 1.52 28.03
N LEU A 9 -3.49 2.33 28.78
CA LEU A 9 -4.65 3.08 28.26
C LEU A 9 -4.28 4.16 27.25
N ILE A 10 -3.07 4.74 27.34
CA ILE A 10 -2.57 5.70 26.36
C ILE A 10 -2.08 4.99 25.10
N ALA A 11 -1.48 3.81 25.22
CA ALA A 11 -1.03 3.02 24.07
C ALA A 11 -2.18 2.34 23.30
N PHE A 12 -3.27 1.99 24.00
CA PHE A 12 -4.44 1.32 23.44
C PHE A 12 -5.09 2.02 22.23
N PRO A 13 -5.31 3.36 22.23
CA PRO A 13 -5.82 4.06 21.06
C PRO A 13 -4.82 4.08 19.90
N PHE A 14 -3.50 4.08 20.14
CA PHE A 14 -2.52 4.00 19.05
C PHE A 14 -2.51 2.64 18.35
N SER A 15 -2.80 1.55 19.07
CA SER A 15 -3.03 0.23 18.46
C SER A 15 -4.36 0.12 17.72
N CYS A 16 -5.33 1.00 17.98
CA CYS A 16 -6.61 1.06 17.26
C CYS A 16 -6.66 2.14 16.16
N PHE A 17 -5.56 2.89 15.96
CA PHE A 17 -5.46 3.97 14.96
C PHE A 17 -4.38 3.72 13.91
N ALA A 18 -3.74 2.54 13.90
CA ALA A 18 -3.08 2.09 12.69
C ALA A 18 -4.21 1.85 11.67
N GLY A 19 -4.26 2.66 10.61
CA GLY A 19 -5.23 2.47 9.54
C GLY A 19 -5.21 1.00 9.08
N SER A 20 -6.34 0.49 8.63
CA SER A 20 -6.54 -0.91 8.24
C SER A 20 -5.75 -1.34 6.98
N GLY A 21 -4.81 -0.50 6.53
CA GLY A 21 -3.93 -0.72 5.39
C GLY A 21 -2.51 -1.12 5.80
N CYS A 22 -1.85 -1.90 4.95
CA CYS A 22 -0.43 -2.19 5.07
C CYS A 22 0.37 -1.01 4.47
N PRO A 23 1.15 -0.24 5.26
CA PRO A 23 1.84 0.95 4.74
C PRO A 23 2.77 0.66 3.56
N LEU A 24 3.38 -0.54 3.54
CA LEU A 24 4.22 -0.99 2.44
C LEU A 24 3.42 -1.23 1.15
N LEU A 25 2.21 -1.79 1.27
CA LEU A 25 1.33 -2.01 0.13
C LEU A 25 0.77 -0.68 -0.40
N GLU A 26 0.43 0.25 0.49
CA GLU A 26 0.02 1.61 0.12
C GLU A 26 1.13 2.34 -0.65
N GLU A 27 2.37 2.24 -0.19
CA GLU A 27 3.52 2.82 -0.90
C GLU A 27 3.67 2.21 -2.30
N VAL A 28 3.56 0.87 -2.41
CA VAL A 28 3.62 0.18 -3.71
C VAL A 28 2.50 0.67 -4.63
N ILE A 29 1.26 0.74 -4.16
CA ILE A 29 0.11 1.18 -4.99
C ILE A 29 0.34 2.62 -5.45
N ASN A 30 0.66 3.54 -4.52
CA ASN A 30 0.89 4.95 -4.83
C ASN A 30 2.01 5.14 -5.86
N LYS A 31 3.14 4.45 -5.69
CA LYS A 31 4.28 4.53 -6.63
C LYS A 31 4.03 3.80 -7.95
N THR A 32 3.12 2.83 -7.98
CA THR A 32 2.71 2.15 -9.22
C THR A 32 1.96 3.14 -10.12
N ILE A 33 0.96 3.83 -9.56
CA ILE A 33 0.05 4.71 -10.31
C ILE A 33 0.63 6.11 -10.58
N ASP A 34 1.68 6.52 -9.87
CA ASP A 34 2.29 7.84 -10.05
C ASP A 34 3.15 7.90 -11.33
N PRO A 35 2.82 8.77 -12.31
CA PRO A 35 3.62 8.99 -13.51
C PRO A 35 4.97 9.69 -13.26
N GLN A 36 5.16 10.32 -12.10
CA GLN A 36 6.44 10.96 -11.73
C GLN A 36 7.46 9.96 -11.19
N VAL A 37 7.03 8.77 -10.77
CA VAL A 37 7.92 7.71 -10.29
C VAL A 37 8.54 6.98 -11.48
N SER A 38 9.88 6.99 -11.53
CA SER A 38 10.64 6.29 -12.57
C SER A 38 10.47 4.77 -12.51
N MET A 39 10.69 4.09 -13.63
CA MET A 39 10.61 2.63 -13.66
C MET A 39 11.68 1.98 -12.76
N ASP A 40 12.88 2.55 -12.71
CA ASP A 40 13.98 2.05 -11.86
C ASP A 40 13.65 2.20 -10.37
N GLU A 41 13.12 3.35 -9.97
CA GLU A 41 12.66 3.58 -8.60
C GLU A 41 11.57 2.60 -8.20
N TYR A 42 10.56 2.42 -9.07
CA TYR A 42 9.50 1.46 -8.84
C TYR A 42 10.03 0.02 -8.74
N GLN A 43 10.88 -0.42 -9.66
CA GLN A 43 11.45 -1.77 -9.60
C GLN A 43 12.28 -1.99 -8.33
N ASN A 44 13.06 -0.99 -7.90
CA ASN A 44 13.79 -1.07 -6.64
C ASN A 44 12.87 -1.23 -5.43
N LEU A 45 11.71 -0.57 -5.43
CA LEU A 45 10.68 -0.72 -4.40
C LEU A 45 10.06 -2.13 -4.42
N VAL A 46 9.70 -2.65 -5.59
CA VAL A 46 8.91 -3.90 -5.67
C VAL A 46 9.74 -5.19 -5.66
N ARG A 47 11.03 -5.12 -6.04
CA ARG A 47 11.95 -6.27 -6.11
C ARG A 47 11.96 -7.17 -4.88
N PRO A 48 11.94 -6.66 -3.63
CA PRO A 48 11.93 -7.51 -2.45
C PRO A 48 10.73 -8.46 -2.33
N TYR A 49 9.61 -8.18 -3.00
CA TYR A 49 8.36 -8.94 -2.87
C TYR A 49 8.23 -10.12 -3.84
N TYR A 50 9.08 -10.23 -4.86
CA TYR A 50 8.96 -11.25 -5.91
C TYR A 50 10.25 -12.01 -6.23
N THR A 51 11.25 -11.95 -5.35
CA THR A 51 12.59 -12.54 -5.58
C THR A 51 12.60 -14.04 -5.87
N SER A 52 11.55 -14.78 -5.47
CA SER A 52 11.41 -16.22 -5.70
C SER A 52 10.59 -16.60 -6.93
N ILE A 53 10.04 -15.62 -7.68
CA ILE A 53 9.09 -15.87 -8.76
C ILE A 53 9.74 -15.51 -10.11
N PRO A 54 9.92 -16.48 -11.04
CA PRO A 54 10.44 -16.24 -12.37
C PRO A 54 9.69 -15.12 -13.10
N ASP A 55 10.39 -14.39 -13.97
CA ASP A 55 9.84 -13.35 -14.85
C ASP A 55 9.12 -12.18 -14.15
N SER A 56 9.20 -12.09 -12.83
CA SER A 56 8.44 -11.09 -12.05
C SER A 56 8.93 -9.66 -12.25
N GLU A 57 10.21 -9.46 -12.54
CA GLU A 57 10.75 -8.13 -12.82
C GLU A 57 10.09 -7.51 -14.07
N GLU A 58 9.93 -8.32 -15.11
CA GLU A 58 9.25 -7.93 -16.34
C GLU A 58 7.73 -7.78 -16.14
N ALA A 59 7.12 -8.70 -15.39
CA ALA A 59 5.70 -8.61 -15.04
C ALA A 59 5.37 -7.31 -14.29
N MET A 60 6.20 -6.92 -13.32
CA MET A 60 6.01 -5.68 -12.57
C MET A 60 6.23 -4.45 -13.44
N ARG A 61 7.21 -4.48 -14.36
CA ARG A 61 7.41 -3.42 -15.35
C ARG A 61 6.17 -3.22 -16.22
N GLN A 62 5.61 -4.32 -16.73
CA GLN A 62 4.38 -4.30 -17.53
C GLN A 62 3.18 -3.82 -16.72
N LEU A 63 3.07 -4.22 -15.46
CA LEU A 63 2.02 -3.76 -14.55
C LEU A 63 2.04 -2.24 -14.40
N LYS A 64 3.18 -1.64 -14.07
CA LYS A 64 3.30 -0.17 -13.97
C LYS A 64 2.99 0.49 -15.32
N GLN A 65 3.54 -0.03 -16.43
CA GLN A 65 3.27 0.52 -17.75
C GLN A 65 1.77 0.49 -18.12
N CYS A 66 1.05 -0.54 -17.68
CA CYS A 66 -0.40 -0.66 -17.85
C CYS A 66 -1.15 0.43 -17.08
N PHE A 67 -0.76 0.72 -15.84
CA PHE A 67 -1.34 1.85 -15.09
C PHE A 67 -1.01 3.20 -15.74
N LEU A 68 0.24 3.41 -16.17
CA LEU A 68 0.65 4.66 -16.82
C LEU A 68 -0.02 4.92 -18.17
N SER A 69 -0.64 3.92 -18.79
CA SER A 69 -1.45 4.10 -20.01
C SER A 69 -2.90 4.47 -19.73
N GLN A 70 -3.33 4.49 -18.46
CA GLN A 70 -4.69 4.85 -18.06
C GLN A 70 -4.87 6.37 -17.93
N SER A 71 -6.13 6.82 -17.90
CA SER A 71 -6.47 8.22 -17.60
C SER A 71 -6.19 8.57 -16.13
N SER A 72 -6.00 9.86 -15.86
CA SER A 72 -5.86 10.37 -14.48
C SER A 72 -7.05 10.01 -13.59
N GLU A 73 -8.26 10.01 -14.15
CA GLU A 73 -9.48 9.58 -13.45
C GLU A 73 -9.40 8.09 -13.07
N THR A 74 -8.99 7.22 -13.98
CA THR A 74 -8.83 5.78 -13.70
C THR A 74 -7.75 5.53 -12.64
N LEU A 75 -6.62 6.24 -12.70
CA LEU A 75 -5.57 6.14 -11.69
C LEU A 75 -6.06 6.58 -10.30
N SER A 76 -6.79 7.69 -10.24
CA SER A 76 -7.44 8.18 -9.01
C SER A 76 -8.45 7.16 -8.46
N ASN A 77 -9.25 6.54 -9.34
CA ASN A 77 -10.22 5.52 -8.94
C ASN A 77 -9.54 4.24 -8.42
N ALA A 78 -8.37 3.87 -8.96
CA ALA A 78 -7.58 2.74 -8.46
C ALA A 78 -7.07 2.99 -7.02
N ALA A 79 -6.59 4.20 -6.72
CA ALA A 79 -6.23 4.58 -5.36
C ALA A 79 -7.44 4.55 -4.41
N GLN A 80 -8.58 5.09 -4.85
CA GLN A 80 -9.82 5.07 -4.07
C GLN A 80 -10.31 3.65 -3.81
N LEU A 81 -10.21 2.74 -4.78
CA LEU A 81 -10.56 1.33 -4.60
C LEU A 81 -9.75 0.70 -3.45
N SER A 82 -8.44 0.98 -3.38
CA SER A 82 -7.60 0.47 -2.29
C SER A 82 -8.07 0.99 -0.92
N ASN A 83 -8.38 2.28 -0.82
CA ASN A 83 -8.89 2.87 0.42
C ASN A 83 -10.24 2.25 0.82
N MET A 84 -11.16 2.05 -0.14
CA MET A 84 -12.44 1.40 0.12
C MET A 84 -12.26 -0.04 0.62
N ILE A 85 -11.26 -0.78 0.13
CA ILE A 85 -10.94 -2.13 0.60
C ILE A 85 -10.46 -2.08 2.05
N TYR A 86 -9.52 -1.20 2.37
CA TYR A 86 -8.99 -1.05 3.73
C TYR A 86 -10.07 -0.60 4.71
N GLU A 87 -10.87 0.40 4.36
CA GLU A 87 -11.96 0.90 5.23
C GLU A 87 -13.17 -0.04 5.29
N SER A 88 -13.20 -1.10 4.47
CA SER A 88 -14.29 -2.07 4.51
C SER A 88 -14.34 -2.78 5.86
N LYS A 89 -15.56 -3.18 6.27
CA LYS A 89 -15.78 -4.00 7.48
C LYS A 89 -14.99 -5.32 7.52
N TRP A 90 -14.47 -5.75 6.37
CA TRP A 90 -13.71 -7.00 6.22
C TRP A 90 -12.22 -6.79 6.50
N CYS A 91 -11.68 -5.61 6.23
CA CYS A 91 -10.28 -5.28 6.49
C CYS A 91 -10.11 -4.51 7.79
N ALA A 92 -11.06 -3.64 8.17
CA ALA A 92 -11.06 -2.89 9.44
C ALA A 92 -11.11 -3.76 10.72
N MET A 93 -11.35 -5.06 10.58
CA MET A 93 -11.31 -6.02 11.69
C MET A 93 -9.89 -6.53 11.99
N PHE A 94 -8.94 -6.28 11.08
CA PHE A 94 -7.54 -6.69 11.15
C PHE A 94 -6.64 -5.46 11.29
#